data_AF-A0A8R1DV59-F1
#
_entry.id   AF-A0A8R1DV59-F1
#
_cell.length_a   1.000
_cell.length_b   1.000
_cell.length_c   1.000
_cell.angle_alpha   90.00
_cell.angle_beta   90.00
_cell.angle_gamma   90.00
#
_symmetry.space_group_name_H-M   'P 1'
#
loop_
_entity.id
_entity.type
_entity.pdbx_description
1 polymer ?
#
loop_
_entity_poly.entity_id
_entity_poly.type
_entity_poly.pdbx_seq_one_letter_code
_entity_poly.pdbx_strand_id
1 'polypeptide(L)'
;MRYQETISEQRIVTVEECKRMREFKKCEYGKLQEQEGFYKTNNPLVVDWPSAPFSIFLGTQTATSFNCFLMPTVIRTRYDSDVPLSAVGNMANCRFAEGKCTTSEGAAFIWEPQPNQNCRYVFYNTLKGFQTGRVWLSEDLQMALSFGSNSTRVADCGRKIIVTDQGFGVVMVPRSKRQAEAESKSSAMTNFVTSNQLSSQLLAVEEAVLTKTDHWFWQNFLSFCSTSNSLSAAIWSAVATNPTLTARKLTKRNDIQAKFIGDGFLSVRACSSIPPSSFEFIPFGENCYSRPSVRVTLPTNASIVTFVDLTTGIITSRAHPVDCPLVTNFEYISNNILYSLNPFTLETKSD
;
A
#
# COMPACT_ATOMS: atom_id res chain seq x y z
N MET A 1 8.07 -49.73 -74.57
CA MET A 1 8.25 -48.68 -73.54
C MET A 1 6.92 -48.59 -72.79
N ARG A 2 6.88 -48.85 -71.48
CA ARG A 2 5.65 -48.71 -70.68
C ARG A 2 5.61 -47.29 -70.13
N TYR A 3 4.50 -46.59 -70.33
CA TYR A 3 4.30 -45.23 -69.83
C TYR A 3 3.27 -45.29 -68.70
N GLN A 4 3.57 -44.65 -67.58
CA GLN A 4 2.72 -44.60 -66.40
C GLN A 4 2.46 -43.14 -66.08
N GLU A 5 1.19 -42.74 -66.11
CA GLU A 5 0.72 -41.46 -65.58
C GLU A 5 0.08 -41.73 -64.22
N THR A 6 0.38 -40.90 -63.24
CA THR A 6 -0.25 -40.98 -61.92
C THR A 6 -0.91 -39.64 -61.65
N ILE A 7 -2.22 -39.66 -61.41
CA ILE A 7 -3.02 -38.48 -61.08
C ILE A 7 -3.53 -38.67 -59.65
N SER A 8 -3.26 -37.70 -58.79
CA SER A 8 -3.82 -37.65 -57.43
C SER A 8 -4.90 -36.57 -57.37
N GLU A 9 -6.08 -36.95 -56.86
CA GLU A 9 -7.20 -36.05 -56.70
C GLU A 9 -7.69 -36.09 -55.24
N GLN A 10 -8.01 -34.92 -54.69
CA GLN A 10 -8.60 -34.81 -53.36
C GLN A 10 -10.12 -34.88 -53.47
N ARG A 11 -10.74 -35.79 -52.72
CA ARG A 11 -12.20 -35.89 -52.65
C ARG A 11 -12.75 -35.16 -51.44
N ILE A 12 -13.92 -34.56 -51.63
CA ILE A 12 -14.66 -33.89 -50.57
C ILE A 12 -15.14 -34.92 -49.55
N VAL A 13 -14.85 -34.67 -48.27
CA VAL A 13 -15.31 -35.48 -47.14
C VAL A 13 -16.50 -34.78 -46.50
N THR A 14 -17.59 -35.52 -46.25
CA THR A 14 -18.76 -34.97 -45.55
C THR A 14 -18.52 -34.87 -44.04
N VAL A 15 -19.28 -34.03 -43.36
CA VAL A 15 -19.17 -33.87 -41.90
C VAL A 15 -19.52 -35.17 -41.18
N GLU A 16 -20.47 -35.94 -41.69
CA GLU A 16 -20.89 -37.22 -41.13
C GLU A 16 -19.76 -38.26 -41.20
N GLU A 17 -19.07 -38.34 -42.35
CA GLU A 17 -17.95 -39.26 -42.51
C GLU A 17 -16.76 -38.83 -41.64
N CYS A 18 -16.48 -37.54 -41.52
CA CYS A 18 -15.48 -37.03 -40.58
C CYS A 18 -15.80 -37.39 -39.12
N LYS A 19 -17.07 -37.26 -38.72
CA LYS A 19 -17.54 -37.66 -37.38
C LYS A 19 -17.36 -39.16 -37.15
N ARG A 20 -17.72 -39.98 -38.14
CA ARG A 20 -17.53 -41.43 -38.10
C ARG A 20 -16.04 -41.82 -38.03
N MET A 21 -15.18 -41.15 -38.79
CA MET A 21 -13.73 -41.35 -38.73
C MET A 21 -13.16 -40.99 -37.36
N ARG A 22 -13.67 -39.93 -36.71
CA ARG A 22 -13.27 -39.51 -35.36
C ARG A 22 -13.68 -40.54 -34.30
N GLU A 23 -14.92 -41.02 -34.35
CA GLU A 23 -15.52 -41.89 -33.31
C GLU A 23 -15.09 -43.36 -33.46
N PHE A 24 -15.11 -43.89 -34.69
CA PHE A 24 -14.88 -45.32 -34.95
C PHE A 24 -13.51 -45.64 -35.55
N LYS A 25 -12.68 -44.62 -35.83
CA LYS A 25 -11.38 -44.78 -36.52
C LYS A 25 -11.51 -45.62 -37.80
N LYS A 26 -12.63 -45.45 -38.50
CA LYS A 26 -12.98 -46.19 -39.72
C LYS A 26 -13.56 -45.24 -40.74
N CYS A 27 -13.07 -45.34 -41.98
CA CYS A 27 -13.58 -44.66 -43.15
C CYS A 27 -14.37 -45.66 -44.04
N GLU A 28 -15.06 -45.17 -45.06
CA GLU A 28 -15.64 -45.98 -46.15
C GLU A 28 -14.61 -46.95 -46.75
N TYR A 29 -13.38 -46.48 -46.97
CA TYR A 29 -12.32 -47.24 -47.64
C TYR A 29 -11.43 -48.09 -46.72
N GLY A 30 -11.75 -48.21 -45.42
CA GLY A 30 -11.00 -49.08 -44.51
C GLY A 30 -10.85 -48.56 -43.08
N LYS A 31 -10.04 -49.27 -42.28
CA LYS A 31 -9.69 -48.86 -40.92
C LYS A 31 -8.53 -47.88 -40.94
N LEU A 32 -8.63 -46.82 -40.15
CA LEU A 32 -7.57 -45.82 -40.01
C LEU A 32 -6.50 -46.36 -39.06
N GLN A 33 -5.24 -46.26 -39.47
CA GLN A 33 -4.07 -46.57 -38.67
C GLN A 33 -3.36 -45.27 -38.30
N GLU A 34 -2.87 -45.19 -37.08
CA GLU A 34 -2.12 -44.03 -36.61
C GLU A 34 -0.68 -44.11 -37.12
N GLN A 35 -0.20 -43.02 -37.72
CA GLN A 35 1.20 -42.81 -38.11
C GLN A 35 1.57 -41.37 -37.77
N GLU A 36 2.60 -41.19 -36.95
CA GLU A 36 3.19 -39.87 -36.64
C GLU A 36 2.16 -38.79 -36.23
N GLY A 37 1.14 -39.16 -35.44
CA GLY A 37 0.13 -38.23 -34.92
C GLY A 37 -1.02 -37.88 -35.88
N PHE A 38 -1.04 -38.47 -37.08
CA PHE A 38 -2.19 -38.45 -37.98
C PHE A 38 -2.71 -39.88 -38.24
N TYR A 39 -3.96 -39.99 -38.64
CA TYR A 39 -4.64 -41.24 -38.93
C TYR A 39 -4.81 -41.38 -40.43
N LYS A 40 -4.36 -42.49 -41.02
CA LYS A 40 -4.60 -42.77 -42.45
C LYS A 40 -4.94 -44.23 -42.72
N THR A 41 -5.65 -44.48 -43.82
CA THR A 41 -5.74 -45.83 -44.40
C THR A 41 -4.50 -46.09 -45.25
N ASN A 42 -4.01 -47.33 -45.24
CA ASN A 42 -2.87 -47.76 -46.05
C ASN A 42 -3.34 -48.72 -47.15
N ASN A 43 -4.18 -48.23 -48.07
CA ASN A 43 -4.65 -49.03 -49.19
C ASN A 43 -3.60 -49.02 -50.30
N PRO A 44 -2.97 -50.17 -50.63
CA PRO A 44 -1.96 -50.23 -51.67
C PRO A 44 -2.61 -50.02 -53.04
N LEU A 45 -1.90 -49.31 -53.93
CA LEU A 45 -2.26 -49.27 -55.34
C LEU A 45 -1.78 -50.57 -55.99
N VAL A 46 -2.68 -51.54 -56.16
CA VAL A 46 -2.38 -52.80 -56.84
C VAL A 46 -2.65 -52.63 -58.33
N VAL A 47 -1.60 -52.78 -59.15
CA VAL A 47 -1.68 -52.76 -60.61
C VAL A 47 -1.44 -54.18 -61.10
N ASP A 48 -2.50 -54.86 -61.53
CA ASP A 48 -2.40 -56.18 -62.13
C ASP A 48 -1.98 -56.06 -63.59
N TRP A 49 -0.69 -56.28 -63.84
CA TRP A 49 -0.13 -56.27 -65.18
C TRP A 49 -0.49 -57.56 -65.91
N PRO A 50 -1.17 -57.50 -67.08
CA PRO A 50 -1.41 -58.70 -67.85
C PRO A 50 -0.09 -59.32 -68.34
N SER A 51 0.01 -60.64 -68.21
CA SER A 51 1.15 -61.42 -68.68
C SER A 51 1.16 -61.53 -70.22
N ALA A 52 2.34 -61.65 -70.81
CA ALA A 52 2.48 -61.91 -72.24
C ALA A 52 1.84 -63.28 -72.60
N PRO A 53 1.24 -63.46 -73.79
CA PRO A 53 1.22 -62.58 -74.96
C PRO A 53 0.01 -61.64 -75.06
N PHE A 54 -0.92 -61.67 -74.11
CA PHE A 54 -2.19 -60.92 -74.18
C PHE A 54 -2.07 -59.43 -73.83
N SER A 55 -0.92 -59.00 -73.29
CA SER A 55 -0.66 -57.63 -72.86
C SER A 55 -0.72 -56.58 -73.99
N ILE A 56 -0.57 -56.98 -75.25
CA ILE A 56 -0.59 -56.10 -76.42
C ILE A 56 -2.01 -55.74 -76.87
N PHE A 57 -3.03 -56.49 -76.41
CA PHE A 57 -4.43 -56.33 -76.84
C PHE A 57 -5.31 -55.63 -75.79
N LEU A 58 -4.79 -55.38 -74.59
CA LEU A 58 -5.60 -54.97 -73.42
C LEU A 58 -5.66 -53.45 -73.18
N GLY A 59 -5.11 -52.62 -74.09
CA GLY A 59 -5.21 -51.17 -74.02
C GLY A 59 -4.67 -50.55 -72.72
N THR A 60 -5.15 -49.34 -72.39
CA THR A 60 -4.77 -48.62 -71.16
C THR A 60 -5.49 -49.20 -69.95
N GLN A 61 -4.74 -49.58 -68.92
CA GLN A 61 -5.27 -50.07 -67.63
C GLN A 61 -5.28 -48.95 -66.60
N THR A 62 -6.40 -48.75 -65.92
CA THR A 62 -6.55 -47.75 -64.86
C THR A 62 -6.71 -48.44 -63.51
N ALA A 63 -5.77 -48.19 -62.59
CA ALA A 63 -5.88 -48.62 -61.20
C ALA A 63 -6.10 -47.39 -60.31
N THR A 64 -7.02 -47.50 -59.35
CA THR A 64 -7.34 -46.42 -58.40
C THR A 64 -7.27 -46.94 -56.98
N SER A 65 -6.58 -46.21 -56.09
CA SER A 65 -6.62 -46.45 -54.65
C SER A 65 -7.14 -45.22 -53.93
N PHE A 66 -7.95 -45.44 -52.90
CA PHE A 66 -8.51 -44.37 -52.07
C PHE A 66 -7.92 -44.45 -50.68
N ASN A 67 -7.38 -43.33 -50.18
CA ASN A 67 -6.90 -43.23 -48.81
C ASN A 67 -7.57 -42.10 -48.07
N CYS A 68 -8.06 -42.39 -46.86
CA CYS A 68 -8.64 -41.39 -45.98
C CYS A 68 -7.60 -40.89 -44.99
N PHE A 69 -7.66 -39.61 -44.66
CA PHE A 69 -6.75 -38.94 -43.73
C PHE A 69 -7.56 -38.22 -42.64
N LEU A 70 -7.12 -38.31 -41.40
CA LEU A 70 -7.69 -37.61 -40.25
C LEU A 70 -6.55 -37.08 -39.39
N MET A 71 -6.55 -35.77 -39.13
CA MET A 71 -5.53 -35.10 -38.32
C MET A 71 -6.18 -34.33 -37.18
N PRO A 72 -5.76 -34.54 -35.91
CA PRO A 72 -6.22 -33.71 -34.80
C PRO A 72 -5.65 -32.30 -34.95
N THR A 73 -6.50 -31.27 -34.79
CA THR A 73 -6.08 -29.86 -34.87
C THR A 73 -6.87 -29.00 -33.88
N VAL A 74 -6.33 -27.82 -33.57
CA VAL A 74 -6.96 -26.85 -32.68
C VAL A 74 -7.46 -25.68 -33.50
N ILE A 75 -8.77 -25.43 -33.41
CA ILE A 75 -9.44 -24.32 -34.08
C ILE A 75 -9.58 -23.18 -33.08
N ARG A 76 -9.14 -21.98 -33.47
CA ARG A 76 -9.19 -20.78 -32.64
C ARG A 76 -10.00 -19.71 -33.34
N THR A 77 -10.55 -18.76 -32.58
CA THR A 77 -11.12 -17.53 -33.13
C THR A 77 -10.58 -16.32 -32.37
N ARG A 78 -10.69 -15.14 -32.95
CA ARG A 78 -10.37 -13.87 -32.29
C ARG A 78 -11.64 -13.29 -31.65
N TYR A 79 -11.45 -12.46 -30.63
CA TYR A 79 -12.53 -11.63 -30.08
C TYR A 79 -13.18 -10.82 -31.20
N ASP A 80 -14.51 -10.80 -31.24
CA ASP A 80 -15.34 -10.10 -32.24
C ASP A 80 -15.23 -10.64 -33.69
N SER A 81 -14.68 -11.84 -33.86
CA SER A 81 -14.63 -12.55 -35.15
C SER A 81 -15.41 -13.85 -35.08
N ASP A 82 -16.34 -14.05 -36.00
CA ASP A 82 -17.06 -15.32 -36.17
C ASP A 82 -16.30 -16.30 -37.08
N VAL A 83 -15.25 -15.83 -37.76
CA VAL A 83 -14.47 -16.68 -38.67
C VAL A 83 -13.45 -17.51 -37.87
N PRO A 84 -13.52 -18.86 -37.94
CA PRO A 84 -12.55 -19.74 -37.31
C PRO A 84 -11.19 -19.70 -38.03
N LEU A 85 -10.13 -19.93 -37.28
CA LEU A 85 -8.75 -20.00 -37.75
C LEU A 85 -8.20 -21.39 -37.44
N SER A 86 -7.62 -22.04 -38.45
CA SER A 86 -6.93 -23.32 -38.35
C SER A 86 -5.56 -23.22 -39.00
N ALA A 87 -4.58 -23.96 -38.46
CA ALA A 87 -3.25 -24.08 -39.06
C ALA A 87 -3.24 -25.00 -40.31
N VAL A 88 -4.33 -25.74 -40.54
CA VAL A 88 -4.39 -26.85 -41.51
C VAL A 88 -5.02 -26.42 -42.83
N GLY A 89 -5.81 -25.34 -42.84
CA GLY A 89 -6.50 -24.90 -44.05
C GLY A 89 -7.30 -23.62 -43.84
N ASN A 90 -7.73 -23.03 -44.95
CA ASN A 90 -8.53 -21.81 -44.97
C ASN A 90 -9.99 -22.11 -44.57
N MET A 91 -10.50 -21.39 -43.57
CA MET A 91 -11.85 -21.53 -43.05
C MET A 91 -12.70 -20.24 -43.20
N ALA A 92 -12.37 -19.38 -44.17
CA ALA A 92 -13.05 -18.09 -44.37
C ALA A 92 -14.58 -18.18 -44.55
N ASN A 93 -15.09 -19.30 -45.08
CA ASN A 93 -16.52 -19.52 -45.31
C ASN A 93 -17.24 -20.23 -44.16
N CYS A 94 -16.55 -20.44 -43.04
CA CYS A 94 -17.05 -21.16 -41.88
C CYS A 94 -17.45 -20.20 -40.76
N ARG A 95 -18.40 -20.60 -39.91
CA ARG A 95 -18.76 -19.89 -38.68
C ARG A 95 -18.32 -20.67 -37.46
N PHE A 96 -17.61 -20.03 -36.53
CA PHE A 96 -17.05 -20.69 -35.35
C PHE A 96 -18.16 -21.29 -34.47
N ALA A 97 -19.31 -20.61 -34.38
CA ALA A 97 -20.46 -21.05 -33.58
C ALA A 97 -21.11 -22.37 -34.03
N GLU A 98 -20.93 -22.78 -35.30
CA GLU A 98 -21.57 -23.98 -35.84
C GLU A 98 -20.89 -25.29 -35.38
N GLY A 99 -19.62 -25.22 -34.94
CA GLY A 99 -18.85 -26.39 -34.49
C GLY A 99 -18.50 -27.39 -35.60
N LYS A 100 -18.86 -27.09 -36.85
CA LYS A 100 -18.58 -27.92 -38.02
C LYS A 100 -18.45 -27.06 -39.26
N CYS A 101 -17.60 -27.47 -40.20
CA CYS A 101 -17.53 -26.83 -41.51
C CYS A 101 -16.87 -27.72 -42.56
N THR A 102 -17.27 -27.57 -43.81
CA THR A 102 -16.58 -28.11 -45.00
C THR A 102 -15.92 -26.98 -45.77
N THR A 103 -14.61 -27.08 -46.01
CA THR A 103 -13.86 -26.07 -46.76
C THR A 103 -14.07 -26.22 -48.26
N SER A 104 -13.73 -25.17 -49.03
CA SER A 104 -13.75 -25.21 -50.50
C SER A 104 -12.78 -26.23 -51.08
N GLU A 105 -11.74 -26.60 -50.33
CA GLU A 105 -10.76 -27.63 -50.69
C GLU A 105 -11.28 -29.06 -50.41
N GLY A 106 -12.48 -29.20 -49.83
CA GLY A 106 -13.13 -30.48 -49.58
C GLY A 106 -12.79 -31.13 -48.24
N ALA A 107 -12.09 -30.44 -47.34
CA ALA A 107 -11.80 -30.94 -46.00
C ALA A 107 -12.95 -30.63 -45.03
N ALA A 108 -13.29 -31.60 -44.16
CA ALA A 108 -14.28 -31.42 -43.10
C ALA A 108 -13.61 -31.19 -41.74
N PHE A 109 -14.07 -30.18 -41.01
CA PHE A 109 -13.62 -29.80 -39.68
C PHE A 109 -14.76 -29.94 -38.68
N ILE A 110 -14.46 -30.44 -37.48
CA ILE A 110 -15.42 -30.57 -36.37
C ILE A 110 -14.73 -30.13 -35.08
N TRP A 111 -15.38 -29.24 -34.32
CA TRP A 111 -14.90 -28.73 -33.04
C TRP A 111 -16.06 -28.42 -32.08
N GLU A 112 -15.73 -28.13 -30.83
CA GLU A 112 -16.69 -27.73 -29.81
C GLU A 112 -16.62 -26.20 -29.60
N PRO A 113 -17.67 -25.45 -29.98
CA PRO A 113 -17.69 -24.00 -29.82
C PRO A 113 -17.80 -23.61 -28.35
N GLN A 114 -17.00 -22.62 -27.92
CA GLN A 114 -17.02 -22.10 -26.56
C GLN A 114 -17.88 -20.82 -26.49
N PRO A 115 -19.01 -20.81 -25.75
CA PRO A 115 -19.96 -19.69 -25.75
C PRO A 115 -19.41 -18.41 -25.10
N ASN A 116 -18.43 -18.52 -24.21
CA ASN A 116 -17.87 -17.39 -23.46
C ASN A 116 -16.82 -16.58 -24.25
N GLN A 117 -16.55 -16.92 -25.51
CA GLN A 117 -15.51 -16.26 -26.31
C GLN A 117 -15.90 -14.86 -26.81
N ASN A 118 -17.18 -14.53 -26.83
CA ASN A 118 -17.66 -13.20 -27.26
C ASN A 118 -17.64 -12.16 -26.14
N CYS A 119 -17.28 -12.54 -24.90
CA CYS A 119 -17.27 -11.60 -23.79
C CYS A 119 -16.02 -10.73 -23.85
N ARG A 120 -16.20 -9.41 -23.79
CA ARG A 120 -15.08 -8.47 -23.69
C ARG A 120 -14.30 -8.68 -22.40
N TYR A 121 -15.03 -9.11 -21.37
CA TYR A 121 -14.52 -9.23 -20.02
C TYR A 121 -14.49 -10.71 -19.53
N VAL A 122 -13.31 -11.20 -19.12
CA VAL A 122 -13.06 -12.53 -18.50
C VAL A 122 -12.84 -12.49 -16.98
N PHE A 123 -13.42 -13.43 -16.24
CA PHE A 123 -13.30 -13.45 -14.77
C PHE A 123 -11.85 -13.51 -14.27
N TYR A 124 -11.53 -12.66 -13.29
CA TYR A 124 -10.26 -12.60 -12.56
C TYR A 124 -10.40 -13.13 -11.14
N ASN A 125 -11.06 -12.38 -10.24
CA ASN A 125 -11.21 -12.78 -8.83
C ASN A 125 -12.44 -12.12 -8.16
N THR A 126 -12.85 -12.67 -7.02
CA THR A 126 -13.81 -12.07 -6.09
C THR A 126 -13.05 -11.53 -4.89
N LEU A 127 -13.09 -10.22 -4.67
CA LEU A 127 -12.39 -9.56 -3.56
C LEU A 127 -13.40 -8.94 -2.60
N LYS A 128 -13.11 -9.02 -1.31
CA LYS A 128 -13.81 -8.26 -0.26
C LYS A 128 -13.04 -6.98 0.01
N GLY A 129 -13.75 -5.96 0.46
CA GLY A 129 -13.17 -4.64 0.66
C GLY A 129 -14.20 -3.60 1.07
N PHE A 130 -13.71 -2.42 1.38
CA PHE A 130 -14.50 -1.29 1.83
C PHE A 130 -14.49 -0.18 0.76
N GLN A 131 -15.61 0.52 0.63
CA GLN A 131 -15.73 1.65 -0.27
C GLN A 131 -15.78 2.95 0.52
N THR A 132 -14.81 3.83 0.27
CA THR A 132 -14.75 5.18 0.83
C THR A 132 -14.94 6.18 -0.30
N GLY A 133 -16.15 6.74 -0.39
CA GLY A 133 -16.52 7.67 -1.46
C GLY A 133 -16.41 7.02 -2.85
N ARG A 134 -15.45 7.49 -3.65
CA ARG A 134 -15.20 7.01 -5.03
C ARG A 134 -14.16 5.90 -5.12
N VAL A 135 -13.46 5.59 -4.03
CA VAL A 135 -12.41 4.57 -4.02
C VAL A 135 -12.91 3.36 -3.24
N TRP A 136 -12.76 2.19 -3.83
CA TRP A 136 -12.93 0.91 -3.15
C TRP A 136 -11.55 0.31 -2.90
N LEU A 137 -11.32 -0.20 -1.71
CA LEU A 137 -10.07 -0.79 -1.29
C LEU A 137 -10.31 -2.22 -0.83
N SER A 138 -9.48 -3.15 -1.30
CA SER A 138 -9.56 -4.54 -0.89
C SER A 138 -9.16 -4.73 0.58
N GLU A 139 -9.70 -5.76 1.21
CA GLU A 139 -9.47 -6.09 2.62
C GLU A 139 -8.01 -6.43 2.91
N ASP A 140 -7.32 -7.03 1.93
CA ASP A 140 -5.89 -7.34 1.97
C ASP A 140 -5.00 -6.13 1.60
N LEU A 141 -5.60 -4.98 1.29
CA LEU A 141 -4.92 -3.75 0.87
C LEU A 141 -4.03 -3.93 -0.38
N GLN A 142 -4.26 -4.97 -1.17
CA GLN A 142 -3.50 -5.24 -2.39
C GLN A 142 -4.11 -4.61 -3.64
N MET A 143 -5.34 -4.10 -3.58
CA MET A 143 -6.02 -3.61 -4.76
C MET A 143 -7.01 -2.51 -4.42
N ALA A 144 -6.89 -1.39 -5.10
CA ALA A 144 -7.83 -0.29 -5.02
C ALA A 144 -8.44 0.03 -6.38
N LEU A 145 -9.73 0.31 -6.40
CA LEU A 145 -10.50 0.63 -7.58
C LEU A 145 -11.13 2.01 -7.40
N SER A 146 -10.96 2.91 -8.37
CA SER A 146 -11.62 4.20 -8.38
C SER A 146 -12.76 4.23 -9.38
N PHE A 147 -13.87 4.83 -8.94
CA PHE A 147 -15.07 5.03 -9.74
C PHE A 147 -15.21 6.51 -10.04
N GLY A 148 -14.83 6.89 -11.26
CA GLY A 148 -15.09 8.22 -11.79
C GLY A 148 -16.59 8.53 -11.84
N SER A 149 -16.91 9.82 -11.80
CA SER A 149 -18.29 10.33 -11.93
C SER A 149 -18.93 9.96 -13.29
N ASN A 150 -18.11 9.71 -14.31
CA ASN A 150 -18.53 9.27 -15.64
C ASN A 150 -18.18 7.79 -15.91
N SER A 151 -18.13 6.94 -14.88
CA SER A 151 -17.84 5.51 -15.06
C SER A 151 -18.83 4.87 -16.04
N THR A 152 -18.29 4.28 -17.12
CA THR A 152 -19.12 3.70 -18.19
C THR A 152 -19.75 2.41 -17.71
N ARG A 153 -21.08 2.32 -17.82
CA ARG A 153 -21.83 1.11 -17.54
C ARG A 153 -21.96 0.31 -18.83
N VAL A 154 -21.35 -0.87 -18.87
CA VAL A 154 -21.35 -1.76 -20.03
C VAL A 154 -22.12 -3.03 -19.68
N ALA A 155 -22.98 -3.47 -20.61
CA ALA A 155 -23.60 -4.79 -20.53
C ALA A 155 -22.74 -5.75 -21.36
N ASP A 156 -22.12 -6.73 -20.71
CA ASP A 156 -21.30 -7.75 -21.38
C ASP A 156 -21.75 -9.15 -20.94
N CYS A 157 -22.04 -10.02 -21.90
CA CYS A 157 -22.50 -11.40 -21.68
C CYS A 157 -23.59 -11.54 -20.59
N GLY A 158 -24.60 -10.66 -20.63
CA GLY A 158 -25.75 -10.68 -19.70
C GLY A 158 -25.46 -10.10 -18.31
N ARG A 159 -24.27 -9.55 -18.07
CA ARG A 159 -23.90 -8.92 -16.80
C ARG A 159 -23.81 -7.40 -16.96
N LYS A 160 -24.32 -6.67 -15.96
CA LYS A 160 -24.14 -5.22 -15.86
C LYS A 160 -22.84 -4.92 -15.15
N ILE A 161 -21.89 -4.36 -15.88
CA ILE A 161 -20.54 -4.08 -15.45
C ILE A 161 -20.33 -2.56 -15.38
N ILE A 162 -19.71 -2.08 -14.32
CA ILE A 162 -19.17 -0.71 -14.24
C ILE A 162 -17.69 -0.79 -14.48
N VAL A 163 -17.19 -0.02 -15.43
CA VAL A 163 -15.75 0.08 -15.68
C VAL A 163 -15.16 1.12 -14.74
N THR A 164 -14.14 0.74 -13.98
CA THR A 164 -13.38 1.64 -13.11
C THR A 164 -12.42 2.49 -13.93
N ASP A 165 -11.86 3.54 -13.35
CA ASP A 165 -10.89 4.40 -14.06
C ASP A 165 -9.60 3.63 -14.39
N GLN A 166 -9.31 2.60 -13.61
CA GLN A 166 -8.23 1.66 -13.91
C GLN A 166 -8.59 0.85 -15.18
N GLY A 167 -9.86 0.55 -15.44
CA GLY A 167 -10.27 -0.28 -16.57
C GLY A 167 -10.66 -1.70 -16.15
N PHE A 168 -10.92 -1.90 -14.86
CA PHE A 168 -11.52 -3.13 -14.35
C PHE A 168 -13.03 -3.09 -14.51
N GLY A 169 -13.60 -4.20 -14.95
CA GLY A 169 -15.04 -4.42 -14.98
C GLY A 169 -15.54 -4.92 -13.62
N VAL A 170 -16.42 -4.16 -12.98
CA VAL A 170 -17.08 -4.46 -11.70
C VAL A 170 -18.53 -4.85 -11.92
N VAL A 171 -18.89 -6.09 -11.57
CA VAL A 171 -20.30 -6.51 -11.66
C VAL A 171 -21.10 -5.88 -10.51
N MET A 172 -22.11 -5.09 -10.85
CA MET A 172 -23.04 -4.49 -9.88
C MET A 172 -24.10 -5.51 -9.49
N VAL A 173 -24.05 -5.99 -8.25
CA VAL A 173 -25.17 -6.74 -7.67
C VAL A 173 -26.15 -5.72 -7.08
N PRO A 174 -27.45 -5.79 -7.42
CA PRO A 174 -28.44 -4.96 -6.77
C PRO A 174 -28.49 -5.31 -5.28
N ARG A 175 -27.90 -4.46 -4.44
CA ARG A 175 -28.06 -4.56 -2.99
C ARG A 175 -29.50 -4.19 -2.64
N SER A 176 -30.35 -5.18 -2.34
CA SER A 176 -31.57 -4.89 -1.58
C SER A 176 -31.14 -4.55 -0.16
N LYS A 177 -31.45 -3.35 0.33
CA LYS A 177 -31.26 -3.01 1.74
C LYS A 177 -32.08 -3.98 2.58
N ARG A 178 -31.42 -4.92 3.27
CA ARG A 178 -32.03 -5.69 4.37
C ARG A 178 -31.84 -4.91 5.65
N GLN A 179 -32.93 -4.72 6.39
CA GLN A 179 -32.92 -4.28 7.78
C GLN A 179 -32.05 -5.22 8.61
N ALA A 180 -31.42 -4.66 9.64
CA ALA A 180 -30.48 -5.32 10.52
C ALA A 180 -31.11 -6.54 11.21
N GLU A 181 -30.53 -7.72 11.00
CA GLU A 181 -30.60 -8.83 11.95
C GLU A 181 -29.36 -9.72 11.77
N ALA A 182 -28.88 -10.23 12.90
CA ALA A 182 -27.57 -10.77 13.14
C ALA A 182 -27.22 -12.01 12.30
N GLU A 183 -25.90 -12.18 12.14
CA GLU A 183 -25.13 -13.40 11.86
C GLU A 183 -25.74 -14.56 11.06
N SER A 184 -24.93 -15.00 10.10
CA SER A 184 -24.98 -16.23 9.30
C SER A 184 -25.64 -16.14 7.92
N LYS A 185 -24.82 -16.48 6.91
CA LYS A 185 -25.13 -16.67 5.47
C LYS A 185 -25.20 -15.41 4.60
N SER A 186 -24.02 -14.96 4.14
CA SER A 186 -23.89 -14.16 2.92
C SER A 186 -22.98 -14.86 1.91
N SER A 187 -23.55 -15.90 1.28
CA SER A 187 -23.09 -16.41 -0.01
C SER A 187 -23.78 -15.61 -1.12
N ALA A 188 -22.98 -15.13 -2.10
CA ALA A 188 -23.29 -14.69 -3.48
C ALA A 188 -22.42 -13.46 -3.85
N MET A 189 -21.12 -13.68 -4.11
CA MET A 189 -20.47 -13.72 -5.44
C MET A 189 -20.50 -12.40 -6.23
N THR A 190 -19.32 -11.81 -6.44
CA THR A 190 -19.09 -10.73 -7.41
C THR A 190 -17.75 -10.91 -8.11
N ASN A 191 -17.83 -11.18 -9.40
CA ASN A 191 -16.71 -11.54 -10.27
C ASN A 191 -16.22 -10.32 -11.05
N PHE A 192 -14.94 -9.96 -10.91
CA PHE A 192 -14.29 -8.82 -11.57
C PHE A 192 -13.41 -9.24 -12.75
N VAL A 193 -13.11 -8.33 -13.68
CA VAL A 193 -12.31 -8.56 -14.90
C VAL A 193 -11.33 -7.42 -15.18
N THR A 194 -10.14 -7.70 -15.74
CA THR A 194 -8.92 -6.85 -15.77
C THR A 194 -8.70 -5.92 -16.97
N SER A 195 -7.86 -4.89 -16.74
CA SER A 195 -6.80 -4.46 -17.67
C SER A 195 -5.52 -3.85 -17.01
N ASN A 196 -5.50 -3.36 -15.76
CA ASN A 196 -4.28 -2.75 -15.15
C ASN A 196 -4.11 -2.92 -13.61
N GLN A 197 -3.56 -4.06 -13.18
CA GLN A 197 -3.35 -4.38 -11.75
C GLN A 197 -2.40 -3.43 -11.00
N LEU A 198 -1.41 -2.83 -11.69
CA LEU A 198 -0.41 -1.99 -11.04
C LEU A 198 -1.00 -0.67 -10.51
N SER A 199 -1.83 0.01 -11.30
CA SER A 199 -2.44 1.28 -10.90
C SER A 199 -3.35 1.09 -9.68
N SER A 200 -4.07 -0.03 -9.61
CA SER A 200 -4.89 -0.37 -8.44
C SER A 200 -4.06 -0.68 -7.20
N GLN A 201 -2.91 -1.34 -7.35
CA GLN A 201 -2.00 -1.64 -6.25
C GLN A 201 -1.36 -0.37 -5.69
N LEU A 202 -0.90 0.53 -6.56
CA LEU A 202 -0.30 1.80 -6.14
C LEU A 202 -1.27 2.67 -5.36
N LEU A 203 -2.51 2.79 -5.84
CA LEU A 203 -3.56 3.57 -5.16
C LEU A 203 -3.94 2.94 -3.81
N ALA A 204 -3.90 1.61 -3.69
CA ALA A 204 -4.11 0.93 -2.42
C ALA A 204 -3.02 1.24 -1.40
N VAL A 205 -1.76 1.22 -1.83
CA VAL A 205 -0.60 1.53 -0.98
C VAL A 205 -0.62 3.01 -0.58
N GLU A 206 -0.91 3.91 -1.51
CA GLU A 206 -1.03 5.34 -1.24
C GLU A 206 -2.06 5.62 -0.15
N GLU A 207 -3.27 5.09 -0.29
CA GLU A 207 -4.35 5.29 0.69
C GLU A 207 -4.00 4.67 2.06
N ALA A 208 -3.43 3.46 2.06
CA ALA A 208 -3.01 2.80 3.29
C ALA A 208 -1.91 3.56 4.03
N VAL A 209 -1.01 4.23 3.30
CA VAL A 209 0.03 5.08 3.89
C VAL A 209 -0.59 6.38 4.42
N LEU A 210 -1.40 7.07 3.63
CA LEU A 210 -2.03 8.35 4.02
C LEU A 210 -2.85 8.20 5.30
N THR A 211 -3.72 7.19 5.35
CA THR A 211 -4.60 6.94 6.51
C THR A 211 -3.81 6.61 7.78
N LYS A 212 -2.73 5.81 7.68
CA LYS A 212 -1.85 5.52 8.81
C LYS A 212 -1.09 6.74 9.29
N THR A 213 -0.57 7.56 8.37
CA THR A 213 0.18 8.78 8.72
C THR A 213 -0.70 9.83 9.39
N ASP A 214 -1.93 10.01 8.91
CA ASP A 214 -2.86 10.98 9.48
C ASP A 214 -3.24 10.63 10.92
N HIS A 215 -3.61 9.36 11.16
CA HIS A 215 -3.92 8.89 12.51
C HIS A 215 -2.71 9.03 13.46
N TRP A 216 -1.51 8.66 13.01
CA TRP A 216 -0.30 8.81 13.83
C TRP A 216 -0.03 10.28 14.16
N PHE A 217 -0.12 11.17 13.19
CA PHE A 217 0.10 12.60 13.39
C PHE A 217 -0.88 13.17 14.42
N TRP A 218 -2.17 12.85 14.29
CA TRP A 218 -3.20 13.35 15.19
C TRP A 218 -3.00 12.87 16.64
N GLN A 219 -2.66 11.59 16.82
CA GLN A 219 -2.38 11.05 18.15
C GLN A 219 -1.14 11.69 18.80
N ASN A 220 -0.08 11.91 18.03
CA ASN A 220 1.11 12.60 18.54
C ASN A 220 0.82 14.06 18.89
N PHE A 221 0.02 14.75 18.08
CA PHE A 221 -0.38 16.13 18.36
C PHE A 221 -1.20 16.23 19.66
N LEU A 222 -2.17 15.33 19.86
CA LEU A 222 -2.96 15.27 21.09
C LEU A 222 -2.09 14.97 22.32
N SER A 223 -1.13 14.04 22.19
CA SER A 223 -0.17 13.72 23.26
C SER A 223 0.77 14.88 23.57
N PHE A 224 1.23 15.61 22.55
CA PHE A 224 2.03 16.81 22.75
C PHE A 224 1.23 17.91 23.47
N CYS A 225 -0.03 18.11 23.09
CA CYS A 225 -0.92 19.08 23.75
C CYS A 225 -1.13 18.75 25.23
N SER A 226 -1.40 17.49 25.56
CA SER A 226 -1.56 17.06 26.97
C SER A 226 -0.26 17.24 27.77
N THR A 227 0.88 16.89 27.17
CA THR A 227 2.20 17.08 27.79
C THR A 227 2.53 18.56 27.98
N SER A 228 2.17 19.41 27.03
CA SER A 228 2.36 20.87 27.11
C SER A 228 1.52 21.49 28.23
N ASN A 229 0.25 21.05 28.37
CA ASN A 229 -0.62 21.49 29.46
C ASN A 229 -0.07 21.06 30.83
N SER A 230 0.43 19.82 30.94
CA SER A 230 1.08 19.32 32.16
C SER A 230 2.33 20.13 32.50
N LEU A 231 3.18 20.40 31.50
CA LEU A 231 4.38 21.23 31.68
C LEU A 231 4.02 22.66 32.10
N SER A 232 2.98 23.26 31.52
CA SER A 232 2.51 24.58 31.92
C SER A 232 2.11 24.61 33.40
N ALA A 233 1.35 23.63 33.88
CA ALA A 233 0.98 23.51 35.29
C ALA A 233 2.20 23.35 36.22
N ALA A 234 3.21 22.59 35.79
CA ALA A 234 4.47 22.46 36.52
C ALA A 234 5.24 23.79 36.57
N ILE A 235 5.29 24.53 35.47
CA ILE A 235 5.91 25.86 35.41
C ILE A 235 5.19 26.82 36.36
N TRP A 236 3.85 26.83 36.39
CA TRP A 236 3.09 27.67 37.32
C TRP A 236 3.42 27.39 38.78
N SER A 237 3.53 26.11 39.15
CA SER A 237 3.98 25.69 40.48
C SER A 237 5.41 26.16 40.79
N ALA A 238 6.32 26.08 39.83
CA ALA A 238 7.70 26.56 39.98
C ALA A 238 7.79 28.10 40.08
N VAL A 239 6.92 28.83 39.38
CA VAL A 239 6.83 30.30 39.49
C VAL A 239 6.30 30.71 40.86
N ALA A 240 5.33 29.98 41.41
CA ALA A 240 4.76 30.27 42.73
C ALA A 240 5.77 30.06 43.86
N THR A 241 6.63 29.04 43.76
CA THR A 241 7.65 28.71 44.77
C THR A 241 8.90 29.57 44.65
N ASN A 242 9.46 29.70 43.44
CA ASN A 242 10.70 30.44 43.20
C ASN A 242 10.61 31.25 41.89
N PRO A 243 9.95 32.42 41.90
CA PRO A 243 9.65 33.18 40.69
C PRO A 243 10.91 33.66 39.97
N THR A 244 11.93 34.09 40.73
CA THR A 244 13.17 34.62 40.15
C THR A 244 13.95 33.56 39.40
N LEU A 245 14.18 32.38 39.99
CA LEU A 245 14.93 31.30 39.33
C LEU A 245 14.19 30.80 38.09
N THR A 246 12.87 30.61 38.19
CA THR A 246 12.04 30.16 37.08
C THR A 246 12.04 31.17 35.93
N ALA A 247 11.91 32.47 36.22
CA ALA A 247 12.00 33.52 35.20
C ALA A 247 13.35 33.50 34.47
N ARG A 248 14.46 33.31 35.20
CA ARG A 248 15.80 33.24 34.61
C ARG A 248 15.95 32.03 33.69
N LYS A 249 15.41 30.87 34.08
CA LYS A 249 15.41 29.66 33.24
C LYS A 249 14.54 29.81 31.99
N LEU A 250 13.36 30.44 32.10
CA LEU A 250 12.44 30.68 30.98
C LEU A 250 12.98 31.71 29.97
N THR A 251 13.55 32.81 30.46
CA THR A 251 14.03 33.92 29.62
C THR A 251 15.50 33.78 29.21
N LYS A 252 16.22 32.79 29.77
CA LYS A 252 17.67 32.61 29.63
C LYS A 252 18.50 33.83 30.03
N ARG A 253 17.96 34.68 30.90
CA ARG A 253 18.61 35.88 31.44
C ARG A 253 18.89 35.68 32.91
N ASN A 254 20.11 35.98 33.36
CA ASN A 254 20.49 35.87 34.78
C ASN A 254 20.37 37.21 35.53
N ASP A 255 20.22 38.31 34.81
CA ASP A 255 20.20 39.68 35.30
C ASP A 255 18.78 40.15 35.67
N ILE A 256 17.88 39.24 36.04
CA ILE A 256 16.50 39.58 36.37
C ILE A 256 16.12 39.07 37.76
N GLN A 257 15.30 39.85 38.44
CA GLN A 257 14.55 39.49 39.63
C GLN A 257 13.08 39.39 39.23
N ALA A 258 12.40 38.35 39.70
CA ALA A 258 10.98 38.21 39.46
C ALA A 258 10.20 37.98 40.76
N LYS A 259 9.04 38.62 40.85
CA LYS A 259 8.09 38.48 41.95
C LYS A 259 6.74 38.07 41.39
N PHE A 260 6.18 36.99 41.93
CA PHE A 260 4.83 36.57 41.61
C PHE A 260 3.83 37.51 42.31
N ILE A 261 2.94 38.14 41.52
CA ILE A 261 1.94 39.09 42.03
C ILE A 261 0.60 38.40 42.28
N GLY A 262 0.33 37.29 41.60
CA GLY A 262 -0.97 36.60 41.59
C GLY A 262 -1.57 36.55 40.19
N ASP A 263 -2.61 35.73 39.99
CA ASP A 263 -3.41 35.64 38.76
C ASP A 263 -2.61 35.45 37.46
N GLY A 264 -1.50 34.73 37.54
CA GLY A 264 -0.64 34.48 36.38
C GLY A 264 0.30 35.63 36.00
N PHE A 265 0.33 36.71 36.78
CA PHE A 265 1.22 37.85 36.52
C PHE A 265 2.55 37.74 37.29
N LEU A 266 3.62 38.01 36.55
CA LEU A 266 4.98 38.02 37.05
C LEU A 266 5.59 39.42 36.85
N SER A 267 5.93 40.09 37.95
CA SER A 267 6.71 41.34 37.88
C SER A 267 8.17 41.00 37.73
N VAL A 268 8.75 41.35 36.59
CA VAL A 268 10.18 41.18 36.31
C VAL A 268 10.88 42.53 36.38
N ARG A 269 12.00 42.58 37.10
CA ARG A 269 12.88 43.75 37.22
C ARG A 269 14.29 43.37 36.83
N ALA A 270 14.97 44.24 36.09
CA ALA A 270 16.38 44.03 35.75
C ALA A 270 17.28 44.37 36.95
N CYS A 271 18.35 43.60 37.11
CA CYS A 271 19.37 43.74 38.12
C CYS A 271 20.69 44.15 37.45
N SER A 272 21.46 45.01 38.10
CA SER A 272 22.82 45.34 37.70
C SER A 272 23.83 44.43 38.39
N SER A 273 24.85 43.98 37.66
CA SER A 273 25.96 43.22 38.25
C SER A 273 26.83 44.11 39.13
N ILE A 274 27.28 43.58 40.26
CA ILE A 274 28.15 44.26 41.23
C ILE A 274 29.52 43.60 41.20
N PRO A 275 30.62 44.36 41.08
CA PRO A 275 31.96 43.77 41.00
C PRO A 275 32.39 43.16 42.36
N PRO A 276 33.21 42.09 42.36
CA PRO A 276 33.67 41.42 43.59
C PRO A 276 34.41 42.34 44.57
N SER A 277 35.07 43.40 44.09
CA SER A 277 35.79 44.37 44.91
C SER A 277 34.88 45.34 45.68
N SER A 278 33.58 45.35 45.39
CA SER A 278 32.62 46.29 45.96
C SER A 278 31.72 45.69 47.03
N PHE A 279 31.96 44.45 47.44
CA PHE A 279 31.25 43.83 48.54
C PHE A 279 32.15 42.98 49.42
N GLU A 280 31.80 42.91 50.70
CA GLU A 280 32.52 42.13 51.72
C GLU A 280 31.52 41.51 52.69
N PHE A 281 31.70 40.25 53.09
CA PHE A 281 30.87 39.62 54.11
C PHE A 281 31.20 40.19 55.50
N ILE A 282 30.19 40.31 56.36
CA ILE A 282 30.34 40.81 57.73
C ILE A 282 29.98 39.68 58.70
N PRO A 283 30.80 39.40 59.74
CA PRO A 283 30.47 38.38 60.71
C PRO A 283 29.25 38.78 61.53
N PHE A 284 28.46 37.80 61.95
CA PHE A 284 27.36 38.04 62.90
C PHE A 284 27.92 38.38 64.29
N GLY A 285 27.33 39.41 64.90
CA GLY A 285 27.60 39.81 66.28
C GLY A 285 26.57 39.19 67.23
N GLU A 286 25.96 40.03 68.06
CA GLU A 286 24.92 39.59 69.02
C GLU A 286 23.57 39.24 68.36
N ASN A 287 23.29 39.80 67.19
CA ASN A 287 22.07 39.56 66.43
C ASN A 287 22.36 38.71 65.20
N CYS A 288 21.60 37.64 65.02
CA CYS A 288 21.75 36.72 63.90
C CYS A 288 20.54 36.75 62.96
N TYR A 289 20.78 36.41 61.69
CA TYR A 289 19.79 36.54 60.63
C TYR A 289 19.73 35.28 59.76
N SER A 290 18.60 35.09 59.08
CA SER A 290 18.36 33.99 58.15
C SER A 290 19.18 34.07 56.86
N ARG A 291 19.94 35.16 56.65
CA ARG A 291 20.75 35.43 55.45
C ARG A 291 22.07 36.09 55.85
N PRO A 292 23.18 35.80 55.16
CA PRO A 292 24.47 36.41 55.46
C PRO A 292 24.46 37.93 55.21
N SER A 293 25.14 38.64 56.10
CA SER A 293 25.31 40.09 56.06
C SER A 293 26.48 40.46 55.14
N VAL A 294 26.27 41.47 54.29
CA VAL A 294 27.25 41.95 53.32
C VAL A 294 27.31 43.48 53.39
N ARG A 295 28.52 44.01 53.47
CA ARG A 295 28.82 45.42 53.26
C ARG A 295 29.01 45.65 51.77
N VAL A 296 28.23 46.53 51.18
CA VAL A 296 28.34 46.88 49.76
C VAL A 296 28.74 48.34 49.63
N THR A 297 29.75 48.63 48.82
CA THR A 297 30.16 49.98 48.46
C THR A 297 29.46 50.38 47.17
N LEU A 298 28.61 51.41 47.24
CA LEU A 298 27.94 51.95 46.07
C LEU A 298 28.93 52.78 45.23
N PRO A 299 28.65 52.98 43.93
CA PRO A 299 29.47 53.85 43.06
C PRO A 299 29.62 55.29 43.57
N THR A 300 28.76 55.72 44.51
CA THR A 300 28.80 57.02 45.18
C THR A 300 29.73 57.07 46.40
N ASN A 301 30.58 56.05 46.61
CA ASN A 301 31.44 55.84 47.79
C ASN A 301 30.70 55.73 49.14
N ALA A 302 29.37 55.54 49.12
CA ALA A 302 28.60 55.23 50.32
C ALA A 302 28.64 53.71 50.58
N SER A 303 28.86 53.30 51.82
CA SER A 303 28.78 51.89 52.23
C SER A 303 27.45 51.61 52.95
N ILE A 304 26.81 50.50 52.59
CA ILE A 304 25.56 50.06 53.21
C ILE A 304 25.71 48.61 53.64
N VAL A 305 25.25 48.30 54.85
CA VAL A 305 25.14 46.92 55.34
C VAL A 305 23.77 46.37 54.95
N THR A 306 23.79 45.25 54.23
CA THR A 306 22.59 44.60 53.67
C THR A 306 22.73 43.08 53.74
N PHE A 307 21.76 42.33 53.23
CA PHE A 307 21.79 40.87 53.24
C PHE A 307 21.78 40.33 51.82
N VAL A 308 22.47 39.21 51.56
CA VAL A 308 22.42 38.55 50.24
C VAL A 308 21.63 37.25 50.31
N ASP A 309 20.79 37.03 49.31
CA ASP A 309 20.18 35.73 49.07
C ASP A 309 21.13 34.89 48.22
N LEU A 310 21.78 33.90 48.84
CA LEU A 310 22.79 33.07 48.16
C LEU A 310 22.20 32.15 47.07
N THR A 311 20.89 31.88 47.11
CA THR A 311 20.23 31.05 46.08
C THR A 311 19.97 31.83 44.80
N THR A 312 19.67 33.13 44.92
CA THR A 312 19.37 34.01 43.77
C THR A 312 20.50 34.98 43.43
N GLY A 313 21.48 35.15 44.32
CA GLY A 313 22.57 36.12 44.21
C GLY A 313 22.11 37.58 44.31
N ILE A 314 20.93 37.84 44.89
CA ILE A 314 20.34 39.18 44.96
C ILE A 314 20.53 39.78 46.36
N ILE A 315 20.96 41.04 46.41
CA ILE A 315 21.05 41.82 47.65
C ILE A 315 19.65 42.32 48.05
N THR A 316 19.33 42.16 49.33
CA THR A 316 18.05 42.49 49.95
C THR A 316 18.28 43.27 51.24
N SER A 317 17.40 44.23 51.51
CA SER A 317 17.49 45.06 52.71
C SER A 317 16.83 44.43 53.95
N ARG A 318 16.34 43.20 53.85
CA ARG A 318 15.56 42.52 54.91
C ARG A 318 16.02 41.07 55.03
N ALA A 319 16.24 40.63 56.26
CA ALA A 319 16.42 39.25 56.64
C ALA A 319 15.65 39.00 57.94
N HIS A 320 15.18 37.77 58.16
CA HIS A 320 14.46 37.42 59.37
C HIS A 320 15.48 37.21 60.51
N PRO A 321 15.26 37.76 61.71
CA PRO A 321 16.11 37.47 62.85
C PRO A 321 15.94 35.99 63.25
N VAL A 322 17.04 35.35 63.62
CA VAL A 322 17.09 33.94 64.05
C VAL A 322 17.94 33.88 65.32
N ASP A 323 17.61 32.97 66.22
CA ASP A 323 18.44 32.73 67.41
C ASP A 323 19.83 32.25 66.98
N CYS A 324 20.87 32.97 67.42
CA CYS A 324 22.26 32.66 67.09
C CYS A 324 22.70 31.19 67.30
N PRO A 325 22.25 30.44 68.33
CA PRO A 325 22.62 29.03 68.46
C PRO A 325 22.01 28.10 67.40
N LEU A 326 20.98 28.54 66.66
CA LEU A 326 20.34 27.77 65.60
C LEU A 326 20.91 28.07 64.21
N VAL A 327 21.89 28.97 64.11
CA VAL A 327 22.47 29.37 62.83
C VAL A 327 23.53 28.35 62.40
N THR A 328 23.30 27.76 61.24
CA THR A 328 24.26 26.87 60.56
C THR A 328 25.10 27.62 59.53
N ASN A 329 26.12 26.96 58.98
CA ASN A 329 26.85 27.49 57.84
C ASN A 329 25.92 27.72 56.64
N PHE A 330 26.23 28.75 55.86
CA PHE A 330 25.49 29.07 54.65
C PHE A 330 26.14 28.39 53.44
N GLU A 331 25.36 27.57 52.74
CA GLU A 331 25.82 26.84 51.56
C GLU A 331 25.41 27.54 50.26
N TYR A 332 26.33 27.64 49.31
CA TYR A 332 26.06 28.21 47.99
C TYR A 332 26.95 27.62 46.91
N ILE A 333 26.46 27.66 45.67
CA ILE A 333 27.19 27.16 44.50
C ILE A 333 27.74 28.35 43.74
N SER A 334 29.06 28.35 43.53
CA SER A 334 29.74 29.29 42.65
C SER A 334 30.68 28.52 41.73
N ASN A 335 30.67 28.81 40.42
CA ASN A 335 31.48 28.09 39.43
C ASN A 335 31.36 26.55 39.50
N ASN A 336 30.17 26.02 39.79
CA ASN A 336 29.87 24.59 40.00
C ASN A 336 30.58 23.93 41.19
N ILE A 337 31.14 24.72 42.12
CA ILE A 337 31.75 24.24 43.37
C ILE A 337 30.84 24.65 44.53
N LEU A 338 30.66 23.75 45.49
CA LEU A 338 29.89 24.00 46.71
C LEU A 338 30.80 24.71 47.73
N TYR A 339 30.35 25.86 48.20
CA TYR A 339 31.01 26.63 49.25
C TYR A 339 30.13 26.66 50.49
N SER A 340 30.76 26.45 51.65
CA SER A 340 30.15 26.58 52.97
C SER A 340 30.78 27.77 53.69
N LEU A 341 29.99 28.81 53.95
CA LEU A 341 30.40 30.03 54.64
C LEU A 341 29.99 29.96 56.11
N ASN A 342 30.95 30.06 57.02
CA ASN A 342 30.66 30.22 58.43
C ASN A 342 30.26 31.68 58.74
N PRO A 343 29.06 31.95 59.30
CA PRO A 343 28.58 33.30 59.52
C PRO A 343 29.27 34.07 60.65
N PHE A 344 30.00 33.39 61.54
CA PHE A 344 30.70 34.00 62.67
C PHE A 344 32.18 34.23 62.37
N THR A 345 32.85 33.25 61.75
CA THR A 345 34.29 33.34 61.44
C THR A 345 34.60 33.85 60.04
N LEU A 346 33.58 33.90 59.15
CA LEU A 346 33.72 34.19 57.72
C LEU A 346 34.63 33.22 56.96
N GLU A 347 34.97 32.08 57.56
CA GLU A 347 35.73 31.04 56.89
C GLU A 347 34.85 30.38 55.82
N THR A 348 35.35 30.37 54.58
CA THR A 348 34.75 29.63 53.47
C THR A 348 35.47 28.31 53.29
N LYS A 349 34.75 27.20 53.42
CA LYS A 349 35.22 25.86 53.04
C LYS A 349 34.63 25.51 51.68
N SER A 350 35.45 24.95 50.79
CA SER A 350 34.99 24.37 49.54
C SER A 350 35.05 22.86 49.65
N ASP A 351 33.97 22.19 49.24
CA ASP A 351 33.94 20.74 49.09
C ASP A 351 34.27 20.31 47.65
#